data_AF-A0A921YU40-F1
#
_entry.id   AF-A0A921YU40-F1
#
_cell.length_a   1.000
_cell.length_b   1.000
_cell.length_c   1.000
_cell.angle_alpha   90.00
_cell.angle_beta   90.00
_cell.angle_gamma   90.00
#
_symmetry.space_group_name_H-M   'P 1'
#
loop_
_entity.id
_entity.type
_entity.pdbx_description
1 polymer ?
#
loop_
_entity_poly.entity_id
_entity_poly.type
_entity_poly.pdbx_seq_one_letter_code
_entity_poly.pdbx_strand_id
1 'polypeptide(L)'
;MQKLTNERKNKLKKLRAIQKNAIKSGVNWSLLKQYNLICSFNRETNIKGSNKSLILSIIIAFILLVISVIVSNVFLSVRCILPNNFLVWEATRPVADCVYCQNVTRPVILWDVTRRNFANYSYSSKPIIVKNAIKHWRATKEFSFNMFRKLYEGTAGSYESLEDGCQFLNFKSDLFSLQEVFNMPEARARNAPGQEPWYVGW
;
A
#
# COMPACT_ATOMS: atom_id res chain seq x y z
N MET A 1 -27.36 -53.64 1.40
CA MET A 1 -27.36 -53.84 -0.06
C MET A 1 -27.80 -55.25 -0.51
N GLN A 2 -27.47 -56.34 0.19
CA GLN A 2 -27.81 -57.72 -0.24
C GLN A 2 -29.32 -58.09 -0.28
N LYS A 3 -30.16 -57.46 0.55
CA LYS A 3 -31.61 -57.74 0.60
C LYS A 3 -32.34 -57.27 -0.68
N LEU A 4 -31.92 -56.13 -1.23
CA LEU A 4 -32.44 -55.53 -2.47
C LEU A 4 -32.10 -56.36 -3.73
N THR A 5 -30.99 -57.08 -3.72
CA THR A 5 -30.59 -57.96 -4.84
C THR A 5 -31.37 -59.26 -4.88
N ASN A 6 -31.79 -59.79 -3.72
CA ASN A 6 -32.53 -61.05 -3.65
C ASN A 6 -34.00 -60.90 -4.09
N GLU A 7 -34.67 -59.82 -3.68
CA GLU A 7 -36.01 -59.50 -4.18
C GLU A 7 -36.03 -59.27 -5.71
N ARG A 8 -34.99 -58.60 -6.24
CA ARG A 8 -34.84 -58.39 -7.69
C ARG A 8 -34.70 -59.70 -8.45
N LYS A 9 -33.89 -60.64 -7.95
CA LYS A 9 -33.76 -61.97 -8.55
C LYS A 9 -35.10 -62.71 -8.56
N ASN A 10 -35.87 -62.59 -7.48
CA ASN A 10 -37.17 -63.25 -7.37
C ASN A 10 -38.22 -62.65 -8.32
N LYS A 11 -38.25 -61.32 -8.48
CA LYS A 11 -39.13 -60.64 -9.46
C LYS A 11 -38.76 -61.01 -10.91
N LEU A 12 -37.47 -61.06 -11.25
CA LEU A 12 -37.01 -61.49 -12.58
C LEU A 12 -37.38 -62.95 -12.89
N LYS A 13 -37.31 -63.84 -11.89
CA LYS A 13 -37.71 -65.24 -12.04
C LYS A 13 -39.22 -65.36 -12.31
N LYS A 14 -40.06 -64.62 -11.58
CA LYS A 14 -41.50 -64.55 -11.81
C LYS A 14 -41.84 -63.96 -13.19
N LEU A 15 -41.16 -62.90 -13.60
CA LEU A 15 -41.37 -62.28 -14.91
C LEU A 15 -41.07 -63.26 -16.07
N ARG A 16 -39.96 -64.01 -15.98
CA ARG A 16 -39.61 -65.05 -16.96
C ARG A 16 -40.63 -66.18 -17.03
N ALA A 17 -41.23 -66.55 -15.90
CA ALA A 17 -42.29 -67.56 -15.86
C ALA A 17 -43.56 -67.08 -16.58
N ILE A 18 -43.95 -65.82 -16.36
CA ILE A 18 -45.10 -65.19 -17.03
C ILE A 18 -44.85 -65.10 -18.54
N GLN A 19 -43.66 -64.65 -18.96
CA GLN A 19 -43.30 -64.57 -20.37
C GLN A 19 -43.33 -65.95 -21.05
N LYS A 20 -42.85 -67.01 -20.39
CA LYS A 20 -42.94 -68.39 -20.90
C LYS A 20 -44.38 -68.87 -21.06
N ASN A 21 -45.26 -68.55 -20.12
CA ASN A 21 -46.68 -68.90 -20.22
C ASN A 21 -47.37 -68.12 -21.34
N ALA A 22 -47.07 -66.82 -21.49
CA ALA A 22 -47.61 -66.00 -22.57
C ALA A 22 -47.24 -66.55 -23.96
N ILE A 23 -46.01 -67.03 -24.15
CA ILE A 23 -45.57 -67.67 -25.41
C ILE A 23 -46.34 -68.96 -25.66
N LYS A 24 -46.55 -69.80 -24.62
CA LYS A 24 -47.37 -71.01 -24.72
C LYS A 24 -48.83 -70.72 -25.06
N SER A 25 -49.35 -69.57 -24.64
CA SER A 25 -50.69 -69.09 -24.95
C SER A 25 -50.81 -68.40 -26.32
N GLY A 26 -49.77 -68.46 -27.16
CA GLY A 26 -49.82 -67.98 -28.56
C GLY A 26 -49.42 -66.51 -28.75
N VAL A 27 -48.89 -65.83 -27.73
CA VAL A 27 -48.42 -64.44 -27.87
C VAL A 27 -47.16 -64.39 -28.72
N ASN A 28 -47.17 -63.52 -29.75
CA ASN A 28 -46.05 -63.35 -30.68
C ASN A 28 -44.78 -62.86 -29.96
N TRP A 29 -43.67 -63.56 -30.20
CA TRP A 29 -42.35 -63.26 -29.63
C TRP A 29 -41.85 -61.84 -29.91
N SER A 30 -42.24 -61.25 -31.04
CA SER A 30 -41.90 -59.86 -31.42
C SER A 30 -42.36 -58.84 -30.36
N LEU A 31 -43.59 -59.02 -29.84
CA LEU A 31 -44.21 -58.12 -28.86
C LEU A 31 -43.50 -58.19 -27.49
N LEU A 32 -43.04 -59.37 -27.11
CA LEU A 32 -42.25 -59.58 -25.88
C LEU A 32 -40.85 -58.95 -25.97
N LYS A 33 -40.24 -58.98 -27.15
CA LYS A 33 -38.95 -58.34 -27.41
C LYS A 33 -39.05 -56.82 -27.30
N GLN A 34 -40.15 -56.24 -27.80
CA GLN A 34 -40.44 -54.81 -27.69
C GLN A 34 -40.60 -54.35 -26.24
N TYR A 35 -41.29 -55.14 -25.39
CA TYR A 35 -41.46 -54.81 -23.98
C TYR A 35 -40.15 -54.85 -23.17
N ASN A 36 -39.30 -55.86 -23.41
CA ASN A 36 -37.98 -55.93 -22.78
C ASN A 36 -37.09 -54.75 -23.18
N LEU A 37 -37.19 -54.28 -24.43
CA LEU A 37 -36.52 -53.08 -24.94
C LEU A 37 -36.98 -51.80 -24.23
N ILE A 38 -38.28 -51.62 -24.02
CA ILE A 38 -38.84 -50.47 -23.29
C ILE A 38 -38.35 -50.46 -21.84
N CYS A 39 -38.29 -51.64 -21.20
CA CYS A 39 -37.78 -51.77 -19.84
C CYS A 39 -36.26 -51.54 -19.73
N SER A 40 -35.47 -51.88 -20.76
CA SER A 40 -34.03 -51.56 -20.78
C SER A 40 -33.78 -50.08 -21.09
N PHE A 41 -34.56 -49.48 -21.99
CA PHE A 41 -34.46 -48.06 -22.33
C PHE A 41 -34.75 -47.16 -21.11
N ASN A 42 -35.79 -47.48 -20.33
CA ASN A 42 -36.06 -46.81 -19.05
C ASN A 42 -35.00 -47.08 -17.96
N ARG A 43 -34.08 -48.02 -18.18
CA ARG A 43 -32.99 -48.34 -17.26
C ARG A 43 -31.72 -47.54 -17.58
N GLU A 44 -31.47 -47.21 -18.84
CA GLU A 44 -30.34 -46.37 -19.26
C GLU A 44 -30.53 -44.90 -18.88
N THR A 45 -31.77 -44.39 -18.84
CA THR A 45 -32.06 -43.01 -18.40
C THR A 45 -31.78 -42.74 -16.92
N ASN A 46 -31.45 -43.78 -16.13
CA ASN A 46 -31.15 -43.68 -14.70
C ASN A 46 -29.64 -43.78 -14.35
N ILE A 47 -28.72 -43.72 -15.32
CA ILE A 47 -27.29 -43.56 -15.06
C ILE A 47 -26.89 -42.10 -15.28
N LYS A 48 -27.36 -41.19 -14.41
CA LYS A 48 -26.65 -39.94 -14.14
C LYS A 48 -25.63 -40.20 -13.04
N GLY A 49 -24.50 -40.80 -13.41
CA GLY A 49 -23.25 -40.64 -12.66
C GLY A 49 -22.86 -39.18 -12.71
N SER A 50 -23.41 -38.40 -11.79
CA SER A 50 -23.17 -36.95 -11.72
C SER A 50 -21.66 -36.72 -11.60
N ASN A 51 -21.10 -35.97 -12.55
CA ASN A 51 -19.71 -35.50 -12.61
C ASN A 51 -19.36 -34.55 -11.44
N LYS A 52 -19.81 -34.85 -10.22
CA LYS A 52 -19.60 -34.04 -9.01
C LYS A 52 -18.13 -33.76 -8.75
N SER A 53 -17.26 -34.73 -9.04
CA SER A 53 -15.80 -34.56 -8.92
C SER A 53 -15.24 -33.55 -9.94
N LEU A 54 -15.69 -33.60 -11.19
CA LEU A 54 -15.31 -32.65 -12.25
C LEU A 54 -15.85 -31.24 -11.95
N ILE A 55 -17.09 -31.14 -11.50
CA ILE A 55 -17.71 -29.87 -11.08
C ILE A 55 -16.97 -29.28 -9.89
N LEU A 56 -16.61 -30.10 -8.90
CA LEU A 56 -15.83 -29.66 -7.73
C LEU A 56 -14.43 -29.17 -8.14
N SER A 57 -13.76 -29.88 -9.06
CA SER A 57 -12.45 -29.49 -9.59
C SER A 57 -12.51 -28.13 -10.30
N ILE A 58 -13.54 -27.91 -11.13
CA ILE A 58 -13.75 -26.62 -11.82
C ILE A 58 -14.00 -25.49 -10.82
N ILE A 59 -14.80 -25.74 -9.78
CA ILE A 59 -15.06 -24.75 -8.72
C ILE A 59 -13.78 -24.40 -7.96
N ILE A 60 -12.96 -25.40 -7.60
CA ILE A 60 -11.68 -25.18 -6.92
C ILE A 60 -10.72 -24.38 -7.79
N ALA A 61 -10.59 -24.75 -9.08
CA ALA A 61 -9.74 -24.02 -10.03
C ALA A 61 -10.18 -22.55 -10.18
N PHE A 62 -11.49 -22.30 -10.26
CA PHE A 62 -12.04 -20.94 -10.32
C PHE A 62 -11.72 -20.15 -9.05
N ILE A 63 -11.89 -20.75 -7.86
CA ILE A 63 -11.54 -20.11 -6.58
C ILE A 63 -10.06 -19.75 -6.52
N LEU A 64 -9.17 -20.67 -6.93
CA LEU A 64 -7.72 -20.40 -6.96
C LEU A 64 -7.37 -19.26 -7.91
N LEU A 65 -8.03 -19.19 -9.07
CA LEU A 65 -7.81 -18.13 -10.05
C LEU A 65 -8.27 -16.77 -9.52
N VAL A 66 -9.43 -16.73 -8.85
CA VAL A 66 -9.94 -15.52 -8.18
C VAL A 66 -9.00 -15.07 -7.06
N ILE A 67 -8.53 -16.00 -6.21
CA ILE A 67 -7.55 -15.70 -5.16
C ILE A 67 -6.27 -15.14 -5.77
N SER A 68 -5.76 -15.74 -6.84
CA SER A 68 -4.55 -15.26 -7.53
C SER A 68 -4.72 -13.84 -8.05
N VAL A 69 -5.87 -13.50 -8.65
CA VAL A 69 -6.14 -12.14 -9.14
C VAL A 69 -6.23 -11.15 -8.00
N ILE A 70 -6.89 -11.51 -6.89
CA ILE A 70 -6.98 -10.66 -5.70
C ILE A 70 -5.59 -10.39 -5.11
N VAL A 71 -4.78 -11.44 -4.93
CA VAL A 71 -3.42 -11.31 -4.39
C VAL A 71 -2.55 -10.44 -5.30
N SER A 72 -2.58 -10.67 -6.62
CA SER A 72 -1.86 -9.83 -7.59
C SER A 72 -2.29 -8.37 -7.52
N ASN A 73 -3.59 -8.10 -7.40
CA ASN A 73 -4.11 -6.73 -7.26
C ASN A 73 -3.67 -6.08 -5.94
N VAL A 74 -3.62 -6.83 -4.83
CA VAL A 74 -3.09 -6.32 -3.55
C VAL A 74 -1.60 -5.98 -3.68
N PHE A 75 -0.80 -6.88 -4.26
CA PHE A 75 0.62 -6.62 -4.49
C PHE A 75 0.89 -5.46 -5.45
N LEU A 76 0.05 -5.27 -6.48
CA LEU A 76 0.13 -4.13 -7.38
C LEU A 76 -0.39 -2.83 -6.76
N SER A 77 -1.26 -2.92 -5.74
CA SER A 77 -1.82 -1.76 -5.04
C SER A 77 -0.90 -1.17 -3.96
N VAL A 78 0.03 -1.96 -3.42
CA VAL A 78 0.97 -1.48 -2.40
C VAL A 78 2.08 -0.67 -3.07
N ARG A 79 2.16 0.63 -2.74
CA ARG A 79 3.21 1.53 -3.26
C ARG A 79 4.60 1.20 -2.70
N CYS A 80 4.66 0.62 -1.51
CA CYS A 80 5.89 0.23 -0.84
C CYS A 80 5.69 -1.10 -0.13
N ILE A 81 6.51 -2.11 -0.45
CA ILE A 81 6.53 -3.41 0.24
C ILE A 81 7.08 -3.25 1.67
N LEU A 82 8.06 -2.35 1.83
CA LEU A 82 8.66 -2.02 3.11
C LEU A 82 8.19 -0.63 3.56
N PRO A 83 7.82 -0.46 4.84
CA PRO A 83 7.49 0.86 5.37
C PRO A 83 8.72 1.77 5.33
N ASN A 84 8.54 3.02 4.91
CA ASN A 84 9.59 4.04 4.96
C ASN A 84 9.71 4.62 6.39
N ASN A 85 10.06 3.76 7.34
CA ASN A 85 10.32 4.16 8.73
C ASN A 85 11.81 4.43 8.95
N PHE A 86 12.15 5.02 10.10
CA PHE A 86 13.52 5.41 10.44
C PHE A 86 14.52 4.25 10.31
N LEU A 87 14.14 3.04 10.72
CA LEU A 87 15.01 1.87 10.67
C LEU A 87 15.33 1.47 9.22
N VAL A 88 14.32 1.37 8.36
CA VAL A 88 14.52 1.03 6.94
C VAL A 88 15.35 2.12 6.27
N TRP A 89 15.08 3.38 6.57
CA TRP A 89 15.80 4.51 5.99
C TRP A 89 17.28 4.51 6.39
N GLU A 90 17.60 4.31 7.66
CA GLU A 90 18.98 4.30 8.13
C GLU A 90 19.73 3.04 7.67
N ALA A 91 19.07 1.89 7.64
CA ALA A 91 19.67 0.63 7.17
C ALA A 91 19.91 0.62 5.64
N THR A 92 19.07 1.31 4.87
CA THR A 92 19.21 1.42 3.41
C THR A 92 20.02 2.65 2.98
N ARG A 93 20.37 3.53 3.92
CA ARG A 93 21.19 4.70 3.66
C ARG A 93 22.56 4.24 3.13
N PRO A 94 22.99 4.70 1.95
CA PRO A 94 24.32 4.38 1.45
C PRO A 94 25.39 4.95 2.37
N VAL A 95 26.50 4.22 2.52
CA VAL A 95 27.66 4.71 3.25
C VAL A 95 28.19 5.97 2.55
N ALA A 96 28.29 7.06 3.30
CA ALA A 96 28.77 8.33 2.77
C ALA A 96 30.27 8.25 2.43
N ASP A 97 30.65 8.68 1.23
CA ASP A 97 32.05 8.86 0.87
C ASP A 97 32.61 10.13 1.53
N CYS A 98 33.31 10.00 2.65
CA CYS A 98 33.83 11.14 3.40
C CYS A 98 34.98 11.91 2.69
N VAL A 99 35.39 11.56 1.47
CA VAL A 99 36.47 12.26 0.74
C VAL A 99 36.17 13.75 0.57
N TYR A 100 34.91 14.15 0.37
CA TYR A 100 34.54 15.56 0.26
C TYR A 100 34.69 16.37 1.56
N CYS A 101 34.76 15.69 2.71
CA CYS A 101 35.01 16.33 4.01
C CYS A 101 36.51 16.50 4.29
N GLN A 102 37.40 15.86 3.52
CA GLN A 102 38.83 15.89 3.79
C GLN A 102 39.40 17.29 3.58
N ASN A 103 40.23 17.73 4.52
CA ASN A 103 40.95 19.02 4.46
C ASN A 103 40.03 20.25 4.36
N VAL A 104 38.77 20.15 4.78
CA VAL A 104 37.85 21.29 4.87
C VAL A 104 38.02 21.97 6.24
N THR A 105 38.83 23.03 6.28
CA THR A 105 39.06 23.81 7.52
C THR A 105 38.19 25.06 7.62
N ARG A 106 37.70 25.58 6.49
CA ARG A 106 36.87 26.78 6.40
C ARG A 106 36.07 26.79 5.09
N PRO A 107 34.93 27.48 5.05
CA PRO A 107 34.17 27.65 3.81
C PRO A 107 34.94 28.54 2.81
N VAL A 108 34.69 28.28 1.53
CA VAL A 108 35.13 29.18 0.45
C VAL A 108 34.24 30.41 0.47
N ILE A 109 34.82 31.60 0.60
CA ILE A 109 34.07 32.86 0.60
C ILE A 109 34.19 33.51 -0.77
N LEU A 110 33.05 33.68 -1.44
CA LEU A 110 32.96 34.36 -2.72
C LEU A 110 32.17 35.66 -2.55
N TRP A 111 32.50 36.67 -3.36
CA TRP A 111 31.83 37.97 -3.38
C TRP A 111 31.29 38.22 -4.79
N ASP A 112 30.08 38.77 -4.89
CA ASP A 112 29.48 39.25 -6.14
C ASP A 112 29.64 38.25 -7.30
N VAL A 113 29.29 36.99 -7.03
CA VAL A 113 29.62 35.86 -7.91
C VAL A 113 28.77 35.88 -9.19
N THR A 114 29.41 35.62 -10.32
CA THR A 114 28.71 35.35 -11.59
C THR A 114 28.62 33.84 -11.82
N ARG A 115 27.67 33.41 -12.67
CA ARG A 115 27.55 31.99 -13.06
C ARG A 115 28.86 31.41 -13.59
N ARG A 116 29.61 32.18 -14.39
CA ARG A 116 30.89 31.76 -14.97
C ARG A 116 31.94 31.51 -13.90
N ASN A 117 32.06 32.42 -12.94
CA ASN A 117 33.03 32.31 -11.85
C ASN A 117 32.66 31.18 -10.89
N PHE A 118 31.36 30.98 -10.64
CA PHE A 118 30.87 29.90 -9.77
C PHE A 118 31.04 28.49 -10.36
N ALA A 119 31.12 28.35 -11.70
CA ALA A 119 31.24 27.05 -12.36
C ALA A 119 32.48 26.26 -11.91
N ASN A 120 33.56 26.94 -11.53
CA ASN A 120 34.78 26.32 -11.00
C ASN A 120 34.57 25.68 -9.62
N TYR A 121 33.50 26.04 -8.90
CA TYR A 121 33.21 25.59 -7.54
C TYR A 121 32.02 24.65 -7.43
N SER A 122 31.16 24.58 -8.46
CA SER A 122 29.87 23.86 -8.41
C SER A 122 29.99 22.36 -8.13
N TYR A 123 31.13 21.76 -8.44
CA TYR A 123 31.42 20.34 -8.20
C TYR A 123 32.58 20.13 -7.23
N SER A 124 32.94 21.16 -6.45
CA SER A 124 34.05 21.04 -5.49
C SER A 124 33.68 20.30 -4.21
N SER A 125 32.39 20.09 -3.94
CA SER A 125 31.85 19.53 -2.70
C SER A 125 32.31 20.26 -1.43
N LYS A 126 32.79 21.50 -1.56
CA LYS A 126 33.21 22.36 -0.44
C LYS A 126 32.05 23.25 -0.01
N PRO A 127 31.94 23.59 1.28
CA PRO A 127 30.99 24.60 1.73
C PRO A 127 31.39 25.98 1.19
N ILE A 128 30.42 26.72 0.64
CA ILE A 128 30.63 28.02 0.00
C ILE A 128 29.70 29.05 0.62
N ILE A 129 30.24 30.21 0.98
CA ILE A 129 29.48 31.39 1.39
C ILE A 129 29.59 32.42 0.28
N VAL A 130 28.45 32.81 -0.28
CA VAL A 130 28.39 33.92 -1.25
C VAL A 130 27.92 35.17 -0.54
N LYS A 131 28.84 36.13 -0.39
CA LYS A 131 28.57 37.46 0.17
C LYS A 131 27.91 38.34 -0.90
N ASN A 132 27.13 39.33 -0.45
CA ASN A 132 26.37 40.29 -1.28
C ASN A 132 25.27 39.71 -2.20
N ALA A 133 25.06 38.39 -2.25
CA ALA A 133 24.08 37.75 -3.13
C ALA A 133 22.65 38.31 -2.98
N ILE A 134 22.25 38.65 -1.76
CA ILE A 134 20.90 39.10 -1.41
C ILE A 134 20.80 40.59 -1.11
N LYS A 135 21.84 41.39 -1.44
CA LYS A 135 21.89 42.84 -1.11
C LYS A 135 20.68 43.63 -1.66
N HIS A 136 20.12 43.15 -2.77
CA HIS A 136 18.96 43.75 -3.43
C HIS A 136 17.62 43.27 -2.87
N TRP A 137 17.59 42.27 -2.00
CA TRP A 137 16.35 41.76 -1.43
C TRP A 137 15.78 42.74 -0.42
N ARG A 138 14.51 43.11 -0.59
CA ARG A 138 13.77 43.95 0.37
C ARG A 138 13.76 43.35 1.78
N ALA A 139 13.77 42.03 1.89
CA ALA A 139 13.88 41.28 3.14
C ALA A 139 15.01 41.79 4.04
N THR A 140 16.15 42.20 3.46
CA THR A 140 17.29 42.73 4.24
C THR A 140 17.00 44.05 4.97
N LYS A 141 15.94 44.77 4.59
CA LYS A 141 15.51 46.05 5.17
C LYS A 141 14.18 45.95 5.90
N GLU A 142 13.31 45.03 5.49
CA GLU A 142 11.93 44.95 5.94
C GLU A 142 11.70 43.84 6.99
N PHE A 143 12.46 42.75 6.92
CA PHE A 143 12.27 41.65 7.86
C PHE A 143 12.78 42.03 9.24
N SER A 144 11.89 41.96 10.20
CA SER A 144 12.15 42.27 11.60
C SER A 144 11.22 41.43 12.47
N PHE A 145 11.60 41.25 13.74
CA PHE A 145 10.77 40.56 14.72
C PHE A 145 9.33 41.10 14.74
N ASN A 146 9.17 42.44 14.75
CA ASN A 146 7.87 43.08 14.78
C ASN A 146 7.07 42.91 13.47
N MET A 147 7.76 42.85 12.33
CA MET A 147 7.10 42.58 11.04
C MET A 147 6.51 41.17 11.04
N PHE A 148 7.29 40.17 11.44
CA PHE A 148 6.81 38.78 11.53
C PHE A 148 5.71 38.63 12.58
N ARG A 149 5.88 39.22 13.77
CA ARG A 149 4.85 39.22 14.81
C ARG A 149 3.50 39.70 14.27
N LYS A 150 3.48 40.87 13.62
CA LYS A 150 2.25 41.42 13.02
C LYS A 150 1.67 40.53 11.93
N LEU A 151 2.53 39.91 11.12
CA LEU A 151 2.10 39.00 10.05
C LEU A 151 1.37 37.78 10.63
N TYR A 152 1.95 37.13 11.63
CA TYR A 152 1.35 35.95 12.26
C TYR A 152 0.12 36.31 13.10
N GLU A 153 0.17 37.36 13.91
CA GLU A 153 -1.00 37.84 14.68
C GLU A 153 -2.17 38.27 13.78
N GLY A 154 -1.88 38.84 12.60
CA GLY A 154 -2.89 39.31 11.64
C GLY A 154 -3.42 38.23 10.69
N THR A 155 -2.87 37.02 10.73
CA THR A 155 -3.25 35.93 9.84
C THR A 155 -3.95 34.83 10.64
N ALA A 156 -5.24 34.64 10.41
CA ALA A 156 -6.02 33.59 11.08
C ALA A 156 -5.45 32.19 10.77
N GLY A 157 -5.34 31.33 11.78
CA GLY A 157 -4.79 29.98 11.66
C GLY A 157 -3.26 29.91 11.49
N SER A 158 -2.54 31.03 11.57
CA SER A 158 -1.09 31.06 11.31
C SER A 158 -0.24 30.28 12.33
N TYR A 159 -0.78 30.04 13.52
CA TYR A 159 -0.15 29.23 14.57
C TYR A 159 -0.60 27.75 14.56
N GLU A 160 -1.69 27.43 13.85
CA GLU A 160 -2.32 26.09 13.84
C GLU A 160 -1.52 25.07 13.01
N SER A 161 -0.77 25.53 12.00
CA SER A 161 0.05 24.66 11.14
C SER A 161 1.19 23.91 11.85
N LEU A 162 1.41 24.17 13.14
CA LEU A 162 2.40 23.44 13.96
C LEU A 162 1.86 22.10 14.48
N GLU A 163 0.54 21.88 14.51
CA GLU A 163 -0.04 20.62 14.99
C GLU A 163 -0.02 19.50 13.92
N ASP A 164 0.01 19.86 12.63
CA ASP A 164 -0.05 18.92 11.49
C ASP A 164 1.33 18.48 10.93
N GLY A 165 2.42 18.72 11.67
CA GLY A 165 3.74 18.19 11.34
C GLY A 165 4.78 19.18 10.80
N CYS A 166 4.56 20.49 10.90
CA CYS A 166 5.64 21.47 10.73
C CYS A 166 6.48 21.54 12.01
N GLN A 167 7.77 21.22 11.88
CA GLN A 167 8.68 21.09 13.02
C GLN A 167 9.13 22.47 13.53
N PHE A 168 8.48 22.99 14.57
CA PHE A 168 9.08 24.05 15.37
C PHE A 168 10.29 23.48 16.13
N LEU A 169 11.44 24.13 16.01
CA LEU A 169 12.71 23.66 16.55
C LEU A 169 13.17 24.57 17.69
N ASN A 170 12.92 24.14 18.92
CA ASN A 170 13.38 24.82 20.14
C ASN A 170 14.84 24.44 20.45
N PHE A 171 15.79 25.10 19.79
CA PHE A 171 17.22 24.83 19.95
C PHE A 171 17.76 25.29 21.30
N LYS A 172 17.54 24.50 22.37
CA LYS A 172 17.93 24.81 23.76
C LYS A 172 17.34 26.12 24.29
N SER A 173 16.23 26.57 23.71
CA SER A 173 15.39 27.62 24.27
C SER A 173 14.23 27.00 25.04
N ASP A 174 13.70 27.76 26.00
CA ASP A 174 12.48 27.49 26.77
C ASP A 174 11.20 27.90 26.01
N LEU A 175 11.31 28.18 24.72
CA LEU A 175 10.23 28.57 23.83
C LEU A 175 9.79 27.33 23.05
N PHE A 176 8.52 26.97 23.07
CA PHE A 176 7.97 25.75 22.46
C PHE A 176 7.03 26.02 21.29
N SER A 177 6.68 27.28 21.06
CA SER A 177 5.82 27.68 19.97
C SER A 177 6.24 29.03 19.39
N LEU A 178 5.86 29.27 18.13
CA LEU A 178 6.06 30.57 17.49
C LEU A 178 5.24 31.66 18.20
N GLN A 179 4.10 31.30 18.80
CA GLN A 179 3.30 32.21 19.60
C GLN A 179 4.05 32.68 20.86
N GLU A 180 4.74 31.77 21.57
CA GLU A 180 5.60 32.13 22.70
C GLU A 180 6.76 33.04 22.27
N VAL A 181 7.36 32.76 21.11
CA VAL A 181 8.43 33.60 20.53
C VAL A 181 7.92 35.04 20.37
N PHE A 182 6.75 35.26 19.78
CA PHE A 182 6.24 36.62 19.57
C PHE A 182 5.70 37.29 20.83
N ASN A 183 5.37 36.52 21.86
CA ASN A 183 4.89 37.02 23.15
C ASN A 183 6.00 37.26 24.19
N MET A 184 7.27 36.95 23.88
CA MET A 184 8.37 37.15 24.82
C MET A 184 8.54 38.63 25.22
N PRO A 185 9.08 38.93 26.41
CA PRO A 185 9.39 40.29 26.81
C PRO A 185 10.29 41.00 25.80
N GLU A 186 10.03 42.27 25.53
CA GLU A 186 10.75 43.03 24.50
C GLU A 186 12.26 43.14 24.75
N ALA A 187 12.67 43.16 26.02
CA ALA A 187 14.07 43.08 26.42
C ALA A 187 14.73 41.77 25.96
N ARG A 188 14.03 40.64 26.10
CA ARG A 188 14.49 39.31 25.68
C ARG A 188 14.52 39.20 24.16
N ALA A 189 13.49 39.69 23.47
CA ALA A 189 13.44 39.71 22.00
C ALA A 189 14.63 40.46 21.38
N ARG A 190 15.13 41.51 22.05
CA ARG A 190 16.32 42.27 21.65
C ARG A 190 17.65 41.67 22.11
N ASN A 191 17.65 40.55 22.82
CA ASN A 191 18.83 39.99 23.48
C ASN A 191 19.55 41.04 24.36
N ALA A 192 18.78 41.81 25.14
CA ALA A 192 19.36 42.81 26.04
C ALA A 192 20.25 42.16 27.12
N PRO A 193 21.26 42.89 27.66
CA PRO A 193 22.12 42.35 28.71
C PRO A 193 21.33 41.82 29.90
N GLY A 194 21.70 40.63 30.38
CA GLY A 194 21.04 39.95 31.50
C GLY A 194 19.78 39.15 31.14
N GLN A 195 19.35 39.15 29.88
CA GLN A 195 18.32 38.26 29.38
C GLN A 195 18.90 36.92 28.93
N GLU A 196 18.09 35.87 28.98
CA GLU A 196 18.46 34.58 28.42
C GLU A 196 18.51 34.64 26.88
N PRO A 197 19.60 34.14 26.26
CA PRO A 197 19.69 34.07 24.82
C PRO A 197 18.70 33.04 24.27
N TRP A 198 18.17 33.29 23.08
CA TRP A 198 17.22 32.40 22.44
C TRP A 198 17.53 32.24 20.96
N TYR A 199 17.21 31.05 20.45
CA TYR A 199 17.27 30.70 19.04
C TYR A 199 16.21 29.64 18.77
N VAL A 200 15.48 29.80 17.67
CA VAL A 200 14.42 28.88 17.25
C VAL A 200 14.52 28.69 15.73
N GLY A 201 14.19 27.50 15.26
CA GLY A 201 13.93 27.24 13.85
C GLY A 201 12.44 27.05 13.62
N TRP A 202 11.95 27.49 12.47
CA TRP A 202 10.56 27.31 12.05
C TRP A 202 10.48 27.17 10.53
#